data_AF-A0A1G7N6I2-F1
#
_entry.id   AF-A0A1G7N6I2-F1
#
_cell.length_a   1.000
_cell.length_b   1.000
_cell.length_c   1.000
_cell.angle_alpha   90.00
_cell.angle_beta   90.00
_cell.angle_gamma   90.00
#
_symmetry.space_group_name_H-M   'P 1'
#
loop_
_entity.id
_entity.type
_entity.pdbx_description
1 polymer ?
#
loop_
_entity_poly.entity_id
_entity_poly.type
_entity_poly.pdbx_seq_one_letter_code
_entity_poly.pdbx_strand_id
1 'polypeptide(L)' 'MDETCQHLAYREEGDGQSFETARAFCTVTGSFVQPMRADVCNARYGLDPETDCEFYAEAEPATADGSDADR' A
#
# COMPACT_ATOMS: atom_id res chain seq x y z
N MET A 1 14.78 3.56 2.07
CA MET A 1 13.62 2.77 1.65
C MET A 1 12.46 3.31 2.44
N ASP A 2 11.32 3.59 1.81
CA ASP A 2 10.18 4.12 2.54
C ASP A 2 9.71 3.03 3.50
N GLU A 3 9.79 3.30 4.80
CA GLU A 3 9.34 2.34 5.83
C GLU A 3 7.83 2.13 5.72
N THR A 4 7.11 2.97 4.96
CA THR A 4 5.66 2.91 4.81
C THR A 4 5.24 2.67 3.36
N CYS A 5 4.03 2.17 3.20
CA CYS A 5 3.47 1.88 1.88
C CYS A 5 3.11 3.16 1.14
N GLN A 6 3.78 3.42 0.02
CA GLN A 6 3.53 4.57 -0.87
C GLN A 6 2.09 4.62 -1.43
N HIS A 7 1.39 3.49 -1.42
CA HIS A 7 0.01 3.37 -1.91
C HIS A 7 -1.05 3.60 -0.82
N LEU A 8 -0.63 3.88 0.42
CA LEU A 8 -1.53 4.20 1.51
C LEU A 8 -1.80 5.71 1.55
N ALA A 9 -3.05 6.10 1.33
CA ALA A 9 -3.52 7.46 1.50
C ALA A 9 -4.52 7.57 2.65
N TYR A 10 -4.63 8.73 3.26
CA TYR A 10 -5.68 9.03 4.24
C TYR A 10 -6.66 10.01 3.61
N ARG A 11 -7.94 9.64 3.55
CA ARG A 11 -9.00 10.45 2.93
C ARG A 11 -10.17 10.63 3.87
N GLU A 12 -10.68 11.84 3.92
CA GLU A 12 -11.87 12.18 4.71
C GLU A 12 -13.16 11.95 3.91
N GLU A 13 -13.08 11.57 2.64
CA GLU A 13 -14.25 11.39 1.78
C GLU A 13 -14.04 10.21 0.82
N GLY A 14 -15.13 9.48 0.56
CA GLY A 14 -15.18 8.42 -0.45
C GLY A 14 -16.51 7.66 -0.44
N ASP A 15 -16.82 6.96 -1.53
CA ASP A 15 -18.09 6.23 -1.71
C ASP A 15 -19.34 7.10 -1.45
N GLY A 16 -19.28 8.38 -1.85
CA GLY A 16 -20.35 9.36 -1.65
C GLY A 16 -20.57 9.78 -0.19
N GLN A 17 -19.66 9.44 0.71
CA GLN A 17 -19.74 9.73 2.13
C GLN A 17 -18.52 10.55 2.58
N SER A 18 -18.75 11.46 3.53
CA SER A 18 -17.71 12.20 4.24
C SER A 18 -17.55 11.64 5.64
N PHE A 19 -16.31 11.57 6.12
CA PHE A 19 -15.90 11.07 7.42
C PHE A 19 -15.35 12.22 8.25
N GLU A 20 -15.65 12.23 9.55
CA GLU A 20 -15.08 13.20 10.50
C GLU A 20 -13.58 12.99 10.76
N THR A 21 -13.03 11.85 10.35
CA THR A 21 -11.62 11.52 10.50
C THR A 21 -11.13 10.81 9.25
N ALA A 22 -9.95 11.19 8.78
CA ALA A 22 -9.35 10.60 7.60
C ALA A 22 -9.17 9.09 7.77
N ARG A 23 -9.70 8.33 6.81
CA ARG A 23 -9.64 6.86 6.79
C ARG A 23 -8.57 6.39 5.82
N ALA A 24 -7.92 5.28 6.17
CA ALA A 24 -6.92 4.66 5.34
C ALA A 24 -7.53 4.10 4.05
N PHE A 25 -6.98 4.52 2.92
CA PHE A 25 -7.42 4.21 1.57
C PHE A 25 -6.24 3.66 0.77
N CYS A 26 -6.39 2.46 0.21
CA CYS A 26 -5.36 1.87 -0.63
C CYS A 26 -5.62 2.25 -2.09
N THR A 27 -4.64 2.91 -2.72
CA THR A 27 -4.76 3.33 -4.11
C THR A 27 -4.62 2.16 -5.09
N VAL A 28 -4.02 1.03 -4.68
CA VAL A 28 -3.92 -0.18 -5.50
C VAL A 28 -5.28 -0.82 -5.69
N THR A 29 -5.99 -1.05 -4.58
CA THR A 29 -7.33 -1.68 -4.61
C THR A 29 -8.45 -0.67 -4.87
N GLY A 30 -8.15 0.63 -4.82
CA GLY A 30 -9.12 1.70 -5.00
C GLY A 30 -10.19 1.73 -3.92
N SER A 31 -9.88 1.30 -2.69
CA SER A 31 -10.86 1.11 -1.62
C SER A 31 -10.30 1.42 -0.23
N PHE A 32 -11.19 1.76 0.70
CA PHE A 32 -10.84 1.89 2.12
C PHE A 32 -10.42 0.56 2.70
N VAL A 33 -9.33 0.57 3.47
CA VAL A 33 -8.76 -0.63 4.05
C VAL A 33 -9.19 -0.83 5.49
N GLN A 34 -9.16 -2.08 5.93
CA GLN A 34 -9.38 -2.41 7.34
C GLN A 34 -8.22 -1.92 8.21
N PRO A 35 -8.45 -1.64 9.51
CA PRO A 35 -7.41 -1.18 10.43
C PRO A 35 -6.15 -2.06 10.42
N MET A 36 -6.30 -3.40 10.47
CA MET A 36 -5.16 -4.31 10.44
C MET A 36 -4.30 -4.15 9.19
N ARG A 37 -4.92 -3.92 8.02
CA ARG A 37 -4.18 -3.70 6.78
C ARG A 37 -3.53 -2.31 6.76
N ALA A 38 -4.16 -1.32 7.38
CA ALA A 38 -3.52 -0.03 7.58
C ALA A 38 -2.28 -0.15 8.48
N ASP A 39 -2.31 -0.98 9.52
CA ASP A 39 -1.14 -1.20 10.39
C ASP A 39 0.03 -1.83 9.62
N VAL A 40 -0.23 -2.83 8.75
CA VAL A 40 0.78 -3.40 7.83
C VAL A 40 1.36 -2.30 6.94
N CYS A 41 0.51 -1.55 6.24
CA CYS A 41 0.96 -0.51 5.32
C CYS A 41 1.69 0.67 6.01
N ASN A 42 1.48 0.88 7.31
CA ASN A 42 2.23 1.87 8.10
C ASN A 42 3.51 1.30 8.74
N ALA A 43 3.86 0.05 8.45
CA ALA A 43 4.92 -0.70 9.13
C ALA A 43 4.87 -0.63 10.66
N ARG A 44 3.64 -0.65 11.21
CA ARG A 44 3.46 -0.65 12.66
C ARG A 44 3.77 -2.02 13.22
N TYR A 45 4.23 -2.03 14.47
CA TYR A 45 4.49 -3.27 15.22
C TYR A 45 5.55 -4.19 14.60
N GLY A 46 6.42 -3.67 13.73
CA GLY A 46 7.42 -4.46 13.01
C GLY A 46 6.86 -5.25 11.82
N LEU A 47 5.68 -4.88 11.34
CA LEU A 47 5.13 -5.37 10.07
C LEU A 47 5.85 -4.68 8.91
N ASP A 48 5.96 -5.38 7.79
CA ASP A 48 6.64 -4.89 6.61
C ASP A 48 5.69 -4.87 5.40
N PRO A 49 5.46 -3.70 4.77
CA PRO A 49 4.58 -3.61 3.61
C PRO A 49 5.01 -4.49 2.44
N GLU A 50 6.31 -4.71 2.24
CA GLU A 50 6.84 -5.47 1.10
C GLU A 50 6.56 -6.98 1.26
N THR A 51 6.63 -7.49 2.49
CA THR A 51 6.47 -8.92 2.76
C THR A 51 5.11 -9.32 3.32
N ASP A 52 4.42 -8.44 4.06
CA ASP A 52 3.18 -8.76 4.76
C ASP A 52 1.91 -8.24 4.04
N CYS A 53 2.05 -7.34 3.06
CA CYS A 53 0.91 -6.85 2.27
C CYS A 53 0.80 -7.57 0.93
N GLU A 54 -0.30 -8.28 0.70
CA GLU A 54 -0.54 -9.05 -0.53
C GLU A 54 -0.56 -8.21 -1.81
N PHE A 55 -0.81 -6.89 -1.72
CA PHE A 55 -0.94 -6.00 -2.89
C PHE A 55 0.28 -5.12 -3.15
N TYR A 56 1.27 -5.10 -2.25
CA TYR A 56 2.41 -4.17 -2.37
C TYR A 56 3.27 -4.51 -3.59
N ALA A 57 3.66 -5.78 -3.72
CA ALA A 57 4.47 -6.27 -4.84
C ALA A 57 3.77 -6.20 -6.20
N GLU A 58 2.43 -6.21 -6.24
CA GLU A 58 1.67 -6.01 -7.49
C GLU A 58 1.69 -4.55 -7.97
N ALA A 59 1.90 -3.61 -7.04
CA ALA A 59 1.85 -2.18 -7.32
C ALA A 59 3.24 -1.57 -7.55
N GLU A 60 4.28 -2.17 -6.95
CA GLU A 60 5.66 -1.93 -7.35
C GLU A 60 5.81 -2.36 -8.81
N PRO A 61 6.27 -1.48 -9.73
CA PRO A 61 6.59 -1.92 -11.06
C PRO A 61 7.70 -2.97 -10.89
N ALA A 62 7.41 -4.22 -11.26
CA ALA A 62 8.41 -5.27 -11.31
C ALA A 62 9.61 -4.70 -12.08
N THR A 63 10.63 -4.29 -11.35
CA THR A 63 11.89 -3.92 -11.95
C THR A 63 12.45 -5.25 -12.40
N ALA A 64 12.11 -5.60 -13.64
CA ALA A 64 12.74 -6.68 -14.36
C ALA A 64 14.21 -6.29 -14.45
N ASP A 65 14.97 -6.68 -13.43
CA ASP A 65 16.42 -6.69 -13.45
C ASP A 65 16.82 -7.42 -14.73
N GLY A 66 17.51 -6.66 -15.58
CA GLY A 66 17.73 -7.00 -16.96
C GLY A 66 18.33 -8.39 -17.09
N SER A 67 17.63 -9.26 -17.81
CA SER A 67 18.29 -10.36 -18.51
C SER A 67 19.22 -9.71 -19.54
N ASP A 68 20.44 -9.39 -19.11
CA ASP A 68 21.56 -9.15 -20.01
C ASP A 68 21.84 -10.49 -20.68
N ALA A 69 21.29 -10.62 -21.87
CA ALA A 69 21.61 -11.64 -22.83
C ALA A 69 23.07 -11.46 -23.25
N ASP A 70 24.01 -12.10 -22.56
CA ASP A 70 25.35 -12.28 -23.12
C ASP A 70 25.33 -13.45 -24.11
N ARG A 71 25.64 -13.07 -25.35
CA ARG A 71 25.58 -13.79 -26.62
C ARG A 71 26.45 -15.04 -26.70
#